data_AF-A0A5B8XP78-F1
#
_entry.id   AF-A0A5B8XP78-F1
#
_cell.length_a   1.000
_cell.length_b   1.000
_cell.length_c   1.000
_cell.angle_alpha   90.00
_cell.angle_beta   90.00
_cell.angle_gamma   90.00
#
_symmetry.space_group_name_H-M   'P 1'
#
loop_
_entity.id
_entity.type
_entity.pdbx_description
1 polymer ?
#
loop_
_entity_poly.entity_id
_entity_poly.type
_entity_poly.pdbx_seq_one_letter_code
_entity_poly.pdbx_strand_id
1 'polypeptide(L)' 'MSTHSLLKLYDALQVSHVADVKTSGLDVLFPQGITWSEVLDCRITPFSDQTVEENCEFATEVHKFYILRAPEQDELG' A
#
# COMPACT_ATOMS: atom_id res chain seq x y z
N MET A 1 21.09 12.41 3.52
CA MET A 1 20.02 12.44 2.49
C MET A 1 18.92 11.53 2.98
N SER A 2 17.75 12.06 3.31
CA SER A 2 16.62 11.24 3.73
C SER A 2 16.08 10.52 2.50
N THR A 3 16.29 9.20 2.44
CA THR A 3 15.73 8.35 1.39
C THR A 3 14.23 8.27 1.62
N HIS A 4 13.46 9.07 0.87
CA HIS A 4 12.01 8.91 0.84
C HIS A 4 11.68 7.83 -0.18
N SER A 5 11.21 6.68 0.29
CA SER A 5 10.57 5.70 -0.59
C SER A 5 9.12 6.11 -0.76
N LEU A 6 8.71 6.30 -2.02
CA LEU A 6 7.31 6.45 -2.40
C LEU A 6 6.66 5.06 -2.30
N LEU A 7 5.59 4.95 -1.53
CA LEU A 7 4.73 3.77 -1.48
C LEU A 7 3.41 4.11 -2.18
N LYS A 8 2.67 3.11 -2.63
CA LYS A 8 1.37 3.31 -3.27
C LYS A 8 0.26 2.78 -2.38
N LEU A 9 -0.77 3.59 -2.19
CA LEU A 9 -1.99 3.22 -1.47
C LEU A 9 -3.10 2.98 -2.47
N TYR A 10 -3.79 1.84 -2.34
CA TYR A 10 -4.93 1.47 -3.17
C TYR A 10 -6.17 1.29 -2.29
N ASP A 11 -7.32 1.67 -2.83
CA ASP A 11 -8.62 1.33 -2.27
C ASP A 11 -8.92 -0.14 -2.59
N ALA A 12 -9.18 -0.94 -1.55
CA ALA A 12 -9.37 -2.38 -1.69
C ALA A 12 -10.70 -2.76 -2.34
N LEU A 13 -11.74 -1.93 -2.17
CA LEU A 13 -13.07 -2.19 -2.74
C LEU A 13 -13.14 -1.80 -4.21
N GLN A 14 -12.48 -0.70 -4.59
CA GLN A 14 -12.45 -0.19 -5.96
C GLN A 14 -11.27 -0.74 -6.78
N VAL A 15 -10.29 -1.36 -6.12
CA VAL A 15 -9.04 -1.85 -6.72
C VAL A 15 -8.36 -0.73 -7.52
N SER A 16 -8.24 0.44 -6.90
CA SER A 16 -7.78 1.67 -7.57
C SER A 16 -6.74 2.42 -6.75
N HIS A 17 -5.72 2.95 -7.41
CA HIS A 17 -4.72 3.81 -6.78
C HIS A 17 -5.38 5.09 -6.25
N VAL A 18 -5.18 5.39 -4.95
CA VAL A 18 -5.75 6.57 -4.30
C VAL A 18 -4.70 7.61 -3.95
N ALA A 19 -3.50 7.21 -3.54
CA ALA A 19 -2.45 8.16 -3.17
C ALA A 19 -1.05 7.53 -3.15
N ASP A 20 -0.06 8.34 -3.52
CA ASP A 20 1.33 8.08 -3.17
C ASP A 20 1.57 8.46 -1.71
N VAL A 21 2.17 7.55 -0.95
CA VAL A 21 2.43 7.67 0.48
C VAL A 21 3.92 7.82 0.72
N LYS A 22 4.29 8.79 1.55
CA LYS A 22 5.69 9.04 1.91
C LYS A 22 6.10 8.22 3.11
N THR A 23 7.34 7.78 3.07
CA THR A 23 8.04 7.19 4.22
C THR A 23 9.02 8.20 4.83
N SER A 24 9.12 8.19 6.16
CA SER A 24 10.09 8.96 6.93
C SER A 24 10.73 8.04 7.97
N GLY A 25 11.86 7.42 7.61
CA GLY A 25 12.45 6.36 8.43
C GLY A 25 11.57 5.12 8.46
N LEU A 26 11.06 4.77 9.65
CA LEU A 26 10.13 3.65 9.84
C LEU A 26 8.66 4.07 9.74
N ASP A 27 8.37 5.38 9.74
CA ASP A 27 7.01 5.89 9.73
C ASP A 27 6.45 6.01 8.32
N VAL A 28 5.16 5.70 8.19
CA VAL A 28 4.37 5.85 6.97
C VAL A 28 3.33 6.94 7.23
N LEU A 29 3.30 7.95 6.36
CA LEU A 29 2.42 9.12 6.50
C LEU A 29 1.22 9.00 5.56
N PHE A 30 0.14 8.40 6.04
CA PHE A 30 -1.09 8.25 5.27
C PHE A 30 -1.84 9.59 5.04
N PRO A 31 -2.70 9.66 4.01
CA PRO A 31 -3.68 10.73 3.86
C PRO A 31 -4.56 10.88 5.10
N GLN A 32 -5.11 12.09 5.28
CA GLN A 32 -5.94 12.41 6.44
C GLN A 32 -7.10 11.42 6.59
N GLY A 33 -7.26 10.89 7.82
CA GLY A 33 -8.34 9.98 8.16
C GLY A 33 -8.04 8.49 7.96
N ILE A 34 -6.93 8.14 7.30
CA ILE A 34 -6.52 6.75 7.12
C ILE A 34 -5.54 6.35 8.22
N THR A 35 -5.77 5.17 8.79
CA THR A 35 -4.96 4.61 9.86
C THR A 35 -4.48 3.21 9.52
N TRP A 36 -3.41 2.74 10.17
CA TRP A 36 -2.90 1.37 9.98
C TRP A 36 -3.94 0.28 10.25
N SER A 37 -4.96 0.54 11.09
CA SER A 37 -6.06 -0.41 11.31
C SER A 37 -6.85 -0.73 10.04
N GLU A 38 -6.87 0.17 9.08
CA GLU A 38 -7.65 0.06 7.84
C GLU A 38 -6.80 -0.42 6.66
N VAL A 39 -5.48 -0.50 6.84
CA VAL A 39 -4.51 -0.78 5.78
C VAL A 39 -3.95 -2.19 5.95
N LEU A 40 -3.87 -2.93 4.85
CA LEU A 40 -3.05 -4.13 4.73
C LEU A 40 -1.66 -3.75 4.22
N ASP A 41 -0.61 -4.16 4.94
CA ASP A 41 0.77 -3.93 4.51
C ASP A 41 1.21 -5.02 3.53
N CYS A 42 1.20 -4.69 2.24
CA CYS A 42 1.54 -5.60 1.14
C CYS A 42 2.99 -5.45 0.66
N ARG A 43 3.87 -4.84 1.46
CA ARG A 43 5.30 -4.65 1.13
C ARG A 43 6.16 -5.87 1.38
N ILE A 44 5.61 -6.88 2.06
CA ILE A 44 6.34 -8.08 2.51
C ILE A 44 5.71 -9.34 1.93
N THR A 45 6.49 -10.42 1.89
CA THR A 45 5.97 -11.73 1.46
C THR A 45 4.91 -12.24 2.45
N PRO A 46 3.85 -12.93 1.96
CA PRO A 46 3.61 -13.32 0.56
C PRO A 46 2.94 -12.23 -0.30
N PHE A 47 2.49 -11.13 0.29
CA PHE A 47 1.70 -10.09 -0.39
C PHE A 47 2.48 -9.34 -1.47
N SER A 48 3.79 -9.19 -1.29
CA SER A 48 4.67 -8.58 -2.29
C SER A 48 4.65 -9.32 -3.63
N ASP A 49 4.41 -10.63 -3.59
CA ASP A 49 4.44 -11.52 -4.76
C ASP A 49 3.06 -11.62 -5.44
N GLN A 50 2.02 -11.11 -4.77
CA GLN A 50 0.64 -11.07 -5.26
C GLN A 50 0.38 -9.78 -6.06
N THR A 51 -0.60 -9.83 -6.97
CA THR A 51 -1.05 -8.65 -7.71
C THR A 51 -1.80 -7.67 -6.80
N VAL A 52 -2.11 -6.47 -7.31
CA VAL A 52 -2.96 -5.51 -6.58
C VAL A 52 -4.35 -6.10 -6.37
N GLU A 53 -4.91 -6.76 -7.39
CA GLU A 53 -6.23 -7.38 -7.36
C GLU A 53 -6.32 -8.46 -6.26
N GLU A 54 -5.36 -9.38 -6.21
CA GLU A 54 -5.32 -10.46 -5.21
C GLU A 54 -5.19 -9.91 -3.77
N ASN A 55 -4.30 -8.93 -3.59
CA ASN A 55 -4.13 -8.27 -2.30
C ASN A 55 -5.38 -7.49 -1.88
N CYS A 56 -6.07 -6.83 -2.82
CA CYS A 56 -7.31 -6.12 -2.57
C CYS A 56 -8.44 -7.08 -2.18
N GLU A 57 -8.58 -8.21 -2.89
CA GLU A 57 -9.55 -9.26 -2.55
C GLU A 57 -9.32 -9.74 -1.11
N PHE A 58 -8.09 -10.16 -0.78
CA PHE A 58 -7.75 -10.60 0.58
C PHE A 58 -7.97 -9.49 1.62
N ALA A 59 -7.59 -8.26 1.32
CA ALA A 59 -7.81 -7.11 2.20
C ALA A 59 -9.30 -6.96 2.55
N THR A 60 -10.21 -7.11 1.59
CA THR A 60 -11.65 -7.03 1.86
C THR A 60 -12.15 -8.18 2.74
N GLU A 61 -11.62 -9.40 2.57
CA GLU A 61 -11.95 -10.56 3.42
C GLU A 61 -11.55 -10.34 4.89
N VAL A 62 -10.41 -9.68 5.12
CA VAL A 62 -9.92 -9.35 6.48
C VAL A 62 -10.33 -7.96 6.95
N HIS A 63 -11.33 -7.35 6.30
CA HIS A 63 -11.90 -6.05 6.65
C HIS A 63 -10.88 -4.89 6.68
N LYS A 64 -9.95 -4.90 5.73
CA LYS A 64 -9.08 -3.78 5.40
C LYS A 64 -9.65 -3.02 4.21
N PHE A 65 -9.66 -1.70 4.31
CA PHE A 65 -10.19 -0.80 3.27
C PHE A 65 -9.12 -0.39 2.26
N TYR A 66 -7.85 -0.50 2.63
CA TYR A 66 -6.74 -0.11 1.78
C TYR A 66 -5.63 -1.16 1.78
N ILE A 67 -4.84 -1.17 0.71
CA ILE A 67 -3.55 -1.88 0.68
C ILE A 67 -2.41 -0.89 0.43
N LEU A 68 -1.27 -1.13 1.07
CA LEU A 68 -0.04 -0.37 0.89
C LEU A 68 1.01 -1.23 0.22
N ARG A 69 1.49 -0.83 -0.97
CA ARG A 69 2.52 -1.55 -1.72
C ARG A 69 3.76 -0.70 -1.97
N ALA A 70 4.88 -1.39 -2.17
CA ALA A 70 6.03 -0.79 -2.82
C ALA A 70 5.69 -0.52 -4.30
N PRO A 71 6.30 0.50 -4.93
CA PRO A 71 6.14 0.74 -6.36
C PRO A 71 6.72 -0.46 -7.13
N GLU A 72 6.06 -0.84 -8.22
CA GLU A 72 6.57 -1.89 -9.10
C GLU A 72 7.90 -1.43 -9.70
N GLN A 73 8.86 -2.36 -9.79
CA GLN A 73 10.22 -2.04 -10.24
C GLN A 73 10.27 -1.53 -11.70
N ASP A 74 9.20 -1.72 -12.48
CA ASP A 74 9.05 -1.20 -13.85
C ASP A 74 8.86 0.33 -13.94
N GLU A 75 8.57 1.04 -12.85
CA GLU A 75 8.39 2.50 -12.88
C GLU A 75 9.67 3.31 -12.58
N LEU A 76 10.81 2.63 -12.38
CA LEU A 76 12.10 3.26 -12.09
C LEU A 76 13.17 3.11 -13.20
N GLY A 77 12.84 2.46 -14.32
CA GLY A 77 13.67 2.42 -15.54
C GLY A 77 14.37 1.10 -15.81
#